data_AF-A0A377BR28-F1
#
_entry.id   AF-A0A377BR28-F1
#
_cell.length_a   1.000
_cell.length_b   1.000
_cell.length_c   1.000
_cell.angle_alpha   90.00
_cell.angle_beta   90.00
_cell.angle_gamma   90.00
#
_symmetry.space_group_name_H-M   'P 1'
#
loop_
_entity.id
_entity.type
_entity.pdbx_description
1 polymer ?
#
loop_
_entity_poly.entity_id
_entity_poly.type
_entity_poly.pdbx_seq_one_letter_code
_entity_poly.pdbx_strand_id
1 'polypeptide(L)'
;MMPEIGNGLLCLALGIALLLSVYPLWGVARGDARMMASSRLFAWLLFMSVAGAFLVLVNAFVVNDFTVTYVASNSNTQLPVWYRVAATWGAHEGSLLLWVLLMSGWTFAVAIFSQRIPLDIVAVYWR
;
A
#
# COMPACT_ATOMS: atom_id res chain seq x y z
N MET A 1 -5.13 -14.13 -15.28
CA MET A 1 -4.35 -12.99 -15.81
C MET A 1 -4.47 -11.71 -14.98
N MET A 2 -5.67 -11.28 -14.55
CA MET A 2 -5.79 -10.13 -13.63
C MET A 2 -5.19 -10.37 -12.22
N PRO A 3 -5.34 -11.56 -11.60
CA PRO A 3 -4.75 -11.84 -10.28
C PRO A 3 -3.22 -11.74 -10.24
N GLU A 4 -2.56 -12.12 -11.33
CA GLU A 4 -1.11 -12.06 -11.50
C GLU A 4 -0.60 -10.61 -11.54
N ILE A 5 -1.40 -9.69 -12.08
CA ILE A 5 -1.13 -8.25 -12.02
C ILE A 5 -1.22 -7.76 -10.57
N GLY A 6 -2.23 -8.20 -9.82
CA GLY A 6 -2.37 -7.88 -8.40
C GLY A 6 -1.15 -8.33 -7.59
N ASN A 7 -0.67 -9.56 -7.80
CA ASN A 7 0.54 -10.04 -7.15
C ASN A 7 1.80 -9.27 -7.59
N GLY A 8 1.93 -8.97 -8.88
CA GLY A 8 3.02 -8.13 -9.40
C GLY A 8 3.06 -6.74 -8.75
N LEU A 9 1.90 -6.12 -8.54
CA LEU A 9 1.77 -4.84 -7.83
C LEU A 9 2.19 -4.95 -6.36
N LEU A 10 1.90 -6.06 -5.69
CA LEU A 10 2.36 -6.30 -4.31
C LEU A 10 3.88 -6.50 -4.22
N CYS A 11 4.47 -7.22 -5.18
CA CYS A 11 5.93 -7.34 -5.26
C CYS A 11 6.60 -5.97 -5.49
N LEU A 12 6.02 -5.13 -6.36
CA LEU A 12 6.49 -3.76 -6.56
C LEU A 12 6.33 -2.92 -5.29
N ALA A 13 5.18 -3.01 -4.62
CA ALA A 13 4.92 -2.32 -3.36
C ALA A 13 5.97 -2.69 -2.29
N LEU A 14 6.35 -3.96 -2.19
CA LEU A 14 7.40 -4.42 -1.28
C LEU A 14 8.76 -3.75 -1.60
N GLY A 15 9.15 -3.70 -2.88
CA GLY A 15 10.38 -3.02 -3.30
C GLY A 15 10.35 -1.52 -2.96
N ILE A 16 9.23 -0.85 -3.20
CA ILE A 16 9.05 0.57 -2.88
C ILE A 16 9.08 0.79 -1.37
N ALA A 17 8.50 -0.09 -0.56
CA ALA A 17 8.51 0.01 0.90
C ALA A 17 9.93 -0.09 1.46
N LEU A 18 10.77 -0.98 0.93
CA LEU A 18 12.18 -1.07 1.31
C LEU A 18 12.95 0.21 0.94
N LEU A 19 12.73 0.74 -0.26
CA LEU A 19 13.35 2.00 -0.69
C LEU A 19 12.88 3.19 0.16
N LEU A 20 11.59 3.26 0.48
CA LEU A 20 11.02 4.29 1.34
C LEU A 20 11.60 4.24 2.76
N SER A 21 11.89 3.04 3.26
CA SER A 21 12.50 2.84 4.58
C SER A 21 13.96 3.29 4.59
N VAL A 22 14.77 2.88 3.62
CA VAL A 22 16.23 3.06 3.67
C VAL A 22 16.69 4.41 3.10
N TYR A 23 16.17 4.81 1.93
CA TYR A 23 16.75 5.91 1.16
C TYR A 23 16.57 7.30 1.81
N PRO A 24 15.39 7.68 2.33
CA PRO A 24 15.21 8.94 3.04
C PRO A 24 15.98 9.01 4.36
N LEU A 25 16.10 7.89 5.09
CA LEU A 25 16.89 7.81 6.32
C LEU A 25 18.37 8.06 6.05
N TRP A 26 18.89 7.50 4.96
CA TRP A 26 20.24 7.81 4.50
C TRP A 26 20.39 9.31 4.17
N GLY A 27 19.37 9.91 3.54
CA GLY A 27 19.31 11.35 3.27
C GLY A 27 19.45 12.20 4.52
N VAL A 28 18.79 11.81 5.62
CA VAL A 28 18.94 12.46 6.93
C VAL A 28 20.37 12.35 7.44
N ALA A 29 20.98 11.16 7.38
CA ALA A 29 22.37 10.96 7.83
C ALA A 29 23.41 11.77 7.03
N ARG A 30 23.14 12.06 5.76
CA ARG A 30 24.01 12.90 4.90
C ARG A 30 23.65 14.39 4.90
N GLY A 31 22.52 14.78 5.49
CA GLY A 31 22.01 16.16 5.40
C GLY A 31 21.58 16.58 4.00
N ASP A 32 21.24 15.62 3.11
CA ASP A 32 20.82 15.92 1.73
C ASP A 32 19.30 16.07 1.66
N ALA A 33 18.84 17.32 1.52
CA ALA A 33 17.44 17.67 1.40
C ALA A 33 16.73 17.00 0.20
N ARG A 34 17.45 16.68 -0.88
CA ARG A 34 16.88 16.01 -2.07
C ARG A 34 16.53 14.56 -1.77
N MET A 35 17.41 13.86 -1.05
CA MET A 35 17.17 12.48 -0.61
C MET A 35 16.04 12.41 0.44
N MET A 36 15.91 13.42 1.29
CA MET A 36 14.78 13.51 2.22
C MET A 36 13.45 13.76 1.47
N ALA A 37 13.46 14.60 0.43
CA ALA A 37 12.28 14.93 -0.35
C ALA A 37 11.73 13.75 -1.18
N SER A 38 12.56 12.76 -1.55
CA SER A 38 12.13 11.59 -2.33
C SER A 38 11.20 10.64 -1.56
N SER A 39 11.15 10.75 -0.22
CA SER A 39 10.19 10.02 0.63
C SER A 39 8.74 10.20 0.16
N ARG A 40 8.38 11.39 -0.33
CA ARG A 40 7.02 11.68 -0.82
C ARG A 40 6.70 10.89 -2.08
N LEU A 41 7.64 10.81 -3.02
CA LEU A 41 7.45 10.05 -4.25
C LEU A 41 7.27 8.56 -3.93
N PHE A 42 8.10 8.02 -3.04
CA PHE A 42 7.99 6.62 -2.64
C PHE A 42 6.71 6.33 -1.86
N ALA A 43 6.24 7.23 -1.00
CA ALA A 43 4.94 7.08 -0.32
C ALA A 43 3.77 7.07 -1.32
N TRP A 44 3.81 7.93 -2.35
CA TRP A 44 2.85 7.92 -3.46
C TRP A 44 2.85 6.60 -4.22
N LEU A 45 4.03 6.13 -4.64
CA LEU A 45 4.17 4.90 -5.40
C LEU A 45 3.73 3.67 -4.59
N LEU A 46 4.03 3.63 -3.29
CA LEU A 46 3.62 2.57 -2.39
C LEU A 46 2.08 2.52 -2.30
N PHE A 47 1.44 3.65 -2.01
CA PHE A 47 -0.01 3.71 -1.89
C PHE A 47 -0.71 3.33 -3.20
N MET A 48 -0.26 3.84 -4.34
CA MET A 48 -0.84 3.50 -5.64
C MET A 48 -0.70 2.01 -5.99
N SER A 49 0.44 1.40 -5.65
CA SER A 49 0.67 -0.02 -5.91
C SER A 49 -0.25 -0.91 -5.06
N VAL A 50 -0.36 -0.60 -3.76
CA VAL A 50 -1.24 -1.34 -2.83
C VAL A 50 -2.71 -1.12 -3.17
N ALA A 51 -3.12 0.11 -3.46
CA ALA A 51 -4.49 0.42 -3.88
C ALA A 51 -4.86 -0.28 -5.19
N GLY A 52 -3.95 -0.31 -6.16
CA GLY A 52 -4.12 -1.06 -7.41
C GLY A 52 -4.31 -2.56 -7.15
N ALA A 53 -3.48 -3.17 -6.30
CA ALA A 53 -3.62 -4.57 -5.93
C ALA A 53 -4.97 -4.87 -5.25
N PHE A 54 -5.41 -4.00 -4.34
CA PHE A 54 -6.71 -4.13 -3.68
C PHE A 54 -7.88 -4.01 -4.65
N LEU A 55 -7.85 -3.04 -5.59
CA LEU A 55 -8.88 -2.90 -6.61
C LEU A 55 -8.96 -4.11 -7.55
N VAL A 56 -7.82 -4.69 -7.92
CA VAL A 56 -7.77 -5.94 -8.70
C VAL A 56 -8.43 -7.09 -7.93
N LEU A 57 -8.17 -7.21 -6.62
CA LEU A 57 -8.82 -8.22 -5.78
C LEU A 57 -10.34 -8.01 -5.71
N VAL A 58 -10.79 -6.77 -5.49
CA VAL A 58 -12.23 -6.43 -5.47
C VAL A 58 -12.87 -6.78 -6.81
N ASN A 59 -12.22 -6.46 -7.92
CA ASN A 59 -12.73 -6.78 -9.25
C ASN A 59 -12.85 -8.30 -9.47
N ALA A 60 -11.86 -9.09 -9.02
CA ALA A 60 -11.91 -10.54 -9.10
C ALA A 60 -13.12 -11.15 -8.34
N PHE A 61 -13.49 -10.59 -7.19
CA PHE A 61 -14.72 -10.99 -6.46
C PHE A 61 -16.01 -10.54 -7.14
N VAL A 62 -16.04 -9.35 -7.74
CA VAL A 62 -17.22 -8.83 -8.45
C VAL A 62 -17.52 -9.66 -9.70
N VAL A 63 -16.47 -10.03 -10.45
CA VAL A 63 -16.55 -10.84 -11.67
C VAL A 63 -16.70 -12.34 -11.37
N ASN A 64 -16.57 -12.75 -10.10
CA ASN A 64 -16.53 -14.16 -9.68
C ASN A 64 -15.49 -14.96 -10.46
N ASP A 65 -14.25 -14.45 -10.52
CA ASP A 65 -13.17 -15.18 -11.16
C ASP A 65 -12.75 -16.39 -10.31
N PHE A 66 -13.41 -17.54 -10.53
CA PHE A 66 -13.15 -18.80 -9.83
C PHE A 66 -11.78 -19.42 -10.14
N THR A 67 -11.05 -18.86 -11.10
CA THR A 67 -9.64 -19.24 -11.36
C THR A 67 -8.73 -18.81 -10.21
N VAL A 68 -9.18 -17.89 -9.36
CA VAL A 68 -8.51 -17.50 -8.11
C VAL A 68 -8.99 -18.39 -6.97
N THR A 69 -8.10 -19.20 -6.40
CA THR A 69 -8.39 -20.07 -5.25
C THR A 69 -9.02 -19.29 -4.09
N TYR A 70 -8.61 -18.04 -3.87
CA TYR A 70 -9.17 -17.15 -2.85
C TYR A 70 -10.63 -16.77 -3.11
N VAL A 71 -11.01 -16.50 -4.37
CA VAL A 71 -12.42 -16.21 -4.75
C VAL A 71 -13.24 -17.49 -4.73
N ALA A 72 -12.70 -18.61 -5.20
CA ALA A 72 -13.40 -19.90 -5.21
C ALA A 72 -13.68 -20.45 -3.80
N SER A 73 -12.82 -20.15 -2.83
CA SER A 73 -12.99 -20.57 -1.43
C SER A 73 -13.85 -19.61 -0.59
N ASN A 74 -13.97 -18.33 -0.97
CA ASN A 74 -14.64 -17.31 -0.16
C ASN A 74 -15.85 -16.64 -0.85
N SER A 75 -16.20 -17.03 -2.09
CA SER A 75 -17.37 -16.53 -2.82
C SER A 75 -18.30 -17.67 -3.20
N ASN A 76 -19.60 -17.38 -3.25
CA ASN A 76 -20.62 -18.27 -3.79
C ASN A 76 -21.47 -17.47 -4.79
N THR A 77 -21.73 -18.04 -5.96
CA THR A 77 -22.46 -17.43 -7.08
C THR A 77 -23.82 -16.85 -6.71
N GLN A 78 -24.45 -17.32 -5.63
CA GLN A 78 -25.78 -16.89 -5.20
C GLN A 78 -25.79 -15.65 -4.30
N LEU A 79 -24.63 -15.08 -3.91
CA LEU A 79 -24.60 -13.91 -3.01
C LEU A 79 -24.72 -12.55 -3.73
N PRO A 80 -25.46 -11.59 -3.13
CA PRO A 80 -25.52 -10.21 -3.61
C PRO A 80 -24.12 -9.59 -3.71
N VAL A 81 -23.93 -8.68 -4.66
CA VAL A 81 -22.61 -8.07 -4.98
C VAL A 81 -21.96 -7.44 -3.74
N TRP A 82 -22.75 -6.83 -2.86
CA TRP A 82 -22.28 -6.19 -1.62
C TRP A 82 -21.61 -7.18 -0.65
N TYR A 83 -22.16 -8.39 -0.52
CA TYR A 83 -21.57 -9.43 0.32
C TYR A 83 -20.29 -10.01 -0.30
N ARG A 84 -20.21 -10.04 -1.64
CA ARG A 84 -18.99 -10.45 -2.35
C ARG A 84 -17.86 -9.45 -2.20
N VAL A 85 -18.19 -8.15 -2.16
CA VAL A 85 -17.22 -7.11 -1.82
C VAL A 85 -16.79 -7.27 -0.36
N ALA A 86 -17.71 -7.51 0.58
CA ALA A 86 -17.35 -7.78 1.97
C ALA A 86 -16.46 -9.02 2.18
N ALA A 87 -16.60 -10.04 1.33
CA ALA A 87 -15.73 -11.22 1.34
C ALA A 87 -14.27 -10.89 1.00
N THR A 88 -14.00 -9.81 0.25
CA THR A 88 -12.63 -9.41 -0.13
C THR A 88 -11.74 -9.05 1.06
N TRP A 89 -12.32 -8.63 2.19
CA TRP A 89 -11.60 -8.36 3.44
C TRP A 89 -12.08 -9.23 4.61
N GLY A 90 -13.03 -10.13 4.37
CA GLY A 90 -13.56 -11.05 5.39
C GLY A 90 -12.65 -12.23 5.69
N ALA A 91 -11.78 -12.61 4.74
CA ALA A 91 -10.82 -13.70 4.91
C ALA A 91 -9.40 -13.20 5.24
N HIS A 92 -8.57 -14.11 5.77
CA HIS A 92 -7.27 -13.79 6.37
C HIS A 92 -6.31 -13.01 5.45
N GLU A 93 -6.20 -13.39 4.18
CA GLU A 93 -5.28 -12.73 3.23
C GLU A 93 -5.79 -11.35 2.79
N GLY A 94 -7.09 -11.23 2.61
CA GLY A 94 -7.75 -9.98 2.22
C GLY A 94 -7.78 -8.94 3.34
N SER A 95 -7.94 -9.37 4.59
CA SER A 95 -7.84 -8.47 5.75
C SER A 95 -6.43 -7.92 5.93
N LEU A 96 -5.39 -8.72 5.67
CA LEU A 96 -4.00 -8.26 5.62
C LEU A 96 -3.81 -7.21 4.52
N LEU A 97 -4.34 -7.45 3.32
CA LEU A 97 -4.24 -6.47 2.23
C LEU A 97 -4.95 -5.16 2.56
N LEU A 98 -6.15 -5.23 3.17
CA LEU A 98 -6.86 -4.05 3.67
C LEU A 98 -6.04 -3.29 4.72
N TRP A 99 -5.38 -4.01 5.62
CA TRP A 99 -4.53 -3.41 6.64
C TRP A 99 -3.33 -2.67 6.04
N VAL A 100 -2.66 -3.28 5.05
CA VAL A 100 -1.56 -2.64 4.31
C VAL A 100 -2.05 -1.43 3.53
N LEU A 101 -3.27 -1.47 2.97
CA LEU A 101 -3.90 -0.32 2.31
C LEU A 101 -4.10 0.84 3.28
N LEU A 102 -4.62 0.58 4.49
CA LEU A 102 -4.80 1.61 5.52
C LEU A 102 -3.47 2.22 5.96
N MET A 103 -2.45 1.39 6.20
CA MET A 103 -1.12 1.84 6.61
C MET A 103 -0.41 2.66 5.52
N SER A 104 -0.50 2.22 4.26
CA SER A 104 0.04 2.98 3.12
C SER A 104 -0.72 4.30 2.91
N GLY A 105 -2.05 4.31 3.10
CA GLY A 105 -2.87 5.52 3.06
C GLY A 105 -2.51 6.52 4.17
N TRP A 106 -2.23 6.03 5.38
CA TRP A 106 -1.72 6.88 6.46
C TRP A 106 -0.33 7.45 6.14
N THR A 107 0.60 6.61 5.65
CA THR A 107 1.94 7.03 5.24
C THR A 107 1.89 8.11 4.17
N PHE A 108 1.00 7.95 3.20
CA PHE A 108 0.71 8.90 2.15
C PHE A 108 0.18 10.23 2.69
N ALA A 109 -0.83 10.18 3.57
CA ALA A 109 -1.40 11.36 4.20
C ALA A 109 -0.32 12.13 4.98
N VAL A 110 0.47 11.43 5.81
CA VAL A 110 1.59 12.04 6.54
C VAL A 110 2.59 12.67 5.59
N ALA A 111 2.98 12.02 4.49
CA ALA A 111 3.93 12.58 3.52
C ALA A 111 3.44 13.87 2.82
N ILE A 112 2.12 14.07 2.72
CA ILE A 112 1.50 15.27 2.17
C ILE A 112 1.36 16.36 3.24
N PHE A 113 0.89 16.01 4.44
CA PHE A 113 0.57 16.98 5.48
C PHE A 113 1.77 17.38 6.36
N SER A 114 2.87 16.61 6.36
CA SER A 114 4.06 16.87 7.20
C SER A 114 4.96 18.03 6.74
N GLN A 115 4.53 18.85 5.77
CA GLN A 115 5.28 19.99 5.24
C GLN A 115 5.75 21.03 6.27
N ARG A 116 5.36 20.90 7.54
CA ARG A 116 5.57 21.90 8.59
C ARG A 116 6.35 21.40 9.79
N ILE A 117 7.22 20.40 9.64
CA ILE A 117 8.23 20.12 10.67
C ILE A 117 9.48 20.89 10.26
N PRO A 118 9.79 22.03 10.92
CA PRO A 118 11.03 22.74 10.68
C PRO A 118 12.20 21.78 10.91
N LEU A 119 13.18 21.78 10.00
CA LEU A 119 14.43 21.03 10.14
C LEU A 119 15.16 21.36 11.45
N ASP A 120 14.81 22.50 12.04
CA ASP A 120 15.23 23.06 13.32
C ASP A 120 14.99 22.09 14.49
N ILE A 121 13.92 21.27 14.46
CA ILE A 121 13.62 20.32 15.54
C ILE A 121 14.57 19.11 15.52
N VAL A 122 15.16 18.78 14.36
CA VAL A 122 16.12 17.66 14.23
C VAL A 122 17.54 18.10 14.64
N ALA A 123 17.88 19.39 14.51
CA ALA A 123 19.22 19.91 14.80
C ALA A 123 19.46 20.23 16.29
N VAL A 124 18.43 20.49 17.08
CA VAL A 124 18.58 20.94 18.48
C VAL A 124 18.89 19.79 19.46
N TYR A 125 18.67 18.52 19.09
CA TYR A 125 18.96 17.37 19.97
C TYR A 125 20.38 16.79 19.83
N TRP A 126 21.20 17.34 18.94
CA TRP A 126 22.60 16.92 18.70
C TRP A 126 23.63 17.98 19.09
N ARG A 127 23.29 18.87 20.02
CA ARG A 127 24.26 19.77 20.67
C ARG A 127 24.42 19.44 22.14
#